data_AF-A0A328ACU9-F1
#
_entry.id   AF-A0A328ACU9-F1
#
_cell.length_a   1.000
_cell.length_b   1.000
_cell.length_c   1.000
_cell.angle_alpha   90.00
_cell.angle_beta   90.00
_cell.angle_gamma   90.00
#
_symmetry.space_group_name_H-M   'P 1'
#
loop_
_entity.id
_entity.type
_entity.pdbx_description
1 polymer ?
#
loop_
_entity_poly.entity_id
_entity_poly.type
_entity_poly.pdbx_seq_one_letter_code
_entity_poly.pdbx_strand_id
1 'polypeptide(L)'
;MQRSRVHLALVLLLATAACRGGDGASEGDASGYLAPPVVAEARLEGGQAQLAGEAAPRAEVRLASPTGEALQVKADAEGRWRIVLPPAGRPRIFGLSMRVGERRTQAPGYVVVAPNGQAALLRAGVGAQRLDQPSRLRIGAVDFDGQGATVLSGRAPPNALLAVRVDGRHATDGRADEEGRYSIALPTPAGRRRFEVVSDGVAQTLEVDLARAPPLAEGPLRSQFSPSGLQLDWLTPGGGVQSTILPG
;
A
#
# COMPACT_ATOMS: atom_id res chain seq x y z
N MET A 1 -7.76 -62.26 50.06
CA MET A 1 -9.15 -61.86 49.74
C MET A 1 -9.02 -60.61 48.86
N GLN A 2 -9.32 -60.56 47.57
CA GLN A 2 -10.48 -61.01 46.81
C GLN A 2 -10.05 -61.25 45.35
N ARG A 3 -10.71 -62.20 44.70
CA ARG A 3 -10.36 -62.82 43.41
C ARG A 3 -10.98 -62.10 42.22
N SER A 4 -10.31 -62.11 41.07
CA SER A 4 -10.85 -62.25 39.69
C SER A 4 -10.01 -61.44 38.71
N ARG A 5 -9.68 -61.85 37.48
CA ARG A 5 -9.96 -63.07 36.71
C ARG A 5 -8.88 -63.14 35.62
N VAL A 6 -8.40 -64.34 35.38
CA VAL A 6 -7.55 -64.74 34.26
C VAL A 6 -8.43 -64.99 33.03
N HIS A 7 -7.94 -64.68 31.83
CA HIS A 7 -7.91 -65.51 30.61
C HIS A 7 -7.67 -64.60 29.37
N LEU A 8 -6.52 -64.75 28.70
CA LEU A 8 -6.29 -65.64 27.54
C LEU A 8 -6.76 -64.93 26.25
N ALA A 9 -5.98 -64.71 25.20
CA ALA A 9 -5.19 -65.65 24.40
C ALA A 9 -4.35 -64.81 23.38
N LEU A 10 -3.07 -65.11 23.10
CA LEU A 10 -2.59 -65.96 21.97
C LEU A 10 -2.53 -65.13 20.65
N VAL A 11 -1.49 -65.05 19.79
CA VAL A 11 -0.21 -65.77 19.59
C VAL A 11 0.60 -65.14 18.43
N LEU A 12 1.91 -65.42 18.41
CA LEU A 12 2.93 -65.44 17.33
C LEU A 12 2.95 -64.32 16.26
N LEU A 13 4.05 -63.56 16.18
CA LEU A 13 5.31 -63.81 15.42
C LEU A 13 5.16 -63.72 13.90
N LEU A 14 5.86 -62.75 13.30
CA LEU A 14 6.71 -62.94 12.11
C LEU A 14 7.62 -61.72 11.92
N ALA A 15 8.92 -61.98 11.87
CA ALA A 15 9.94 -61.03 11.45
C ALA A 15 10.14 -61.15 9.94
N THR A 16 10.23 -60.03 9.22
CA THR A 16 10.91 -59.95 7.92
C THR A 16 11.56 -58.60 7.71
N ALA A 17 12.70 -58.66 7.03
CA ALA A 17 13.67 -57.61 6.79
C ALA A 17 13.21 -56.48 5.85
N ALA A 18 13.90 -55.36 6.03
CA ALA A 18 14.19 -54.25 5.13
C ALA A 18 13.68 -54.31 3.67
N CYS A 19 12.96 -53.26 3.27
CA CYS A 19 13.04 -52.69 1.93
C CYS A 19 13.11 -51.16 2.02
N ARG A 20 14.20 -50.64 1.46
CA ARG A 20 14.53 -49.25 1.19
C ARG A 20 13.46 -48.63 0.30
N GLY A 21 12.89 -47.49 0.67
CA GLY A 21 11.87 -46.84 -0.15
C GLY A 21 11.57 -45.41 0.28
N GLY A 22 11.94 -44.47 -0.59
CA GLY A 22 11.24 -43.20 -0.75
C GLY A 22 11.73 -42.07 0.13
N ASP A 23 12.61 -41.25 -0.44
CA ASP A 23 12.71 -39.82 -0.12
C ASP A 23 11.32 -39.19 -0.26
N GLY A 24 10.60 -39.11 0.85
CA GLY A 24 9.46 -38.23 1.01
C GLY A 24 9.96 -36.86 1.43
N ALA A 25 10.62 -36.16 0.50
CA ALA A 25 10.75 -34.72 0.61
C ALA A 25 9.33 -34.18 0.76
N SER A 26 9.00 -33.66 1.93
CA SER A 26 7.85 -32.79 2.09
C SER A 26 8.14 -31.54 1.28
N GLU A 27 7.85 -31.57 -0.02
CA GLU A 27 7.48 -30.37 -0.76
C GLU A 27 6.25 -29.82 -0.05
N GLY A 28 6.52 -28.92 0.89
CA GLY A 28 5.50 -28.11 1.51
C GLY A 28 4.79 -27.36 0.40
N ASP A 29 3.54 -27.73 0.18
CA ASP A 29 2.54 -27.05 -0.63
C ASP A 29 2.66 -25.53 -0.42
N ALA A 30 3.36 -24.86 -1.34
CA ALA A 30 3.39 -23.42 -1.42
C ALA A 30 1.99 -23.01 -1.89
N SER A 31 1.12 -22.83 -0.89
CA SER A 31 -0.32 -22.62 -1.00
C SER A 31 -0.67 -21.80 -2.24
N GLY A 32 -1.75 -22.16 -2.91
CA GLY A 32 -2.30 -21.45 -4.06
C GLY A 32 -2.76 -20.01 -3.79
N TYR A 33 -2.16 -19.28 -2.86
CA TYR A 33 -2.32 -17.85 -2.67
C TYR A 33 -1.73 -17.07 -3.85
N LEU A 34 -2.47 -16.08 -4.34
CA LEU A 34 -2.07 -15.20 -5.43
C LEU A 34 -1.98 -13.78 -4.88
N ALA A 35 -0.76 -13.34 -4.59
CA ALA A 35 -0.50 -12.00 -4.06
C ALA A 35 -1.05 -10.92 -5.02
N PRO A 36 -1.69 -9.84 -4.52
CA PRO A 36 -2.16 -8.76 -5.38
C PRO A 36 -1.02 -8.09 -6.16
N PRO A 37 -1.30 -7.51 -7.35
CA PRO A 37 -0.32 -6.71 -8.07
C PRO A 37 -0.02 -5.43 -7.29
N VAL A 38 1.18 -4.88 -7.48
CA VAL A 38 1.64 -3.65 -6.83
C VAL A 38 2.18 -2.67 -7.85
N VAL A 39 1.98 -1.38 -7.61
CA VAL A 39 2.72 -0.32 -8.31
C VAL A 39 3.97 -0.01 -7.50
N ALA A 40 5.14 -0.15 -8.10
CA ALA A 40 6.41 0.15 -7.46
C ALA A 40 6.77 1.63 -7.63
N GLU A 41 6.53 2.18 -8.83
CA GLU A 41 6.95 3.53 -9.18
C GLU A 41 6.04 4.17 -10.24
N ALA A 42 6.08 5.50 -10.27
CA ALA A 42 5.48 6.35 -11.28
C ALA A 42 6.52 7.36 -11.77
N ARG A 43 6.60 7.58 -13.07
CA ARG A 43 7.49 8.57 -13.68
C ARG A 43 6.74 9.38 -14.72
N LEU A 44 7.09 10.65 -14.86
CA LEU A 44 6.61 11.49 -15.95
C LEU A 44 7.71 11.58 -17.01
N GLU A 45 7.45 11.03 -18.19
CA GLU A 45 8.40 11.00 -19.31
C GLU A 45 7.67 11.44 -20.59
N GLY A 46 8.22 12.43 -21.30
CA GLY A 46 7.60 12.94 -22.53
C GLY A 46 6.16 13.49 -22.34
N GLY A 47 5.82 13.97 -21.14
CA GLY A 47 4.47 14.42 -20.81
C GLY A 47 3.45 13.30 -20.55
N GLN A 48 3.89 12.04 -20.55
CA GLN A 48 3.06 10.88 -20.23
C GLN A 48 3.50 10.27 -18.91
N ALA A 49 2.53 9.98 -18.05
CA ALA A 49 2.81 9.25 -16.82
C ALA A 49 3.00 7.77 -17.17
N GLN A 50 4.07 7.17 -16.66
CA GLN A 50 4.35 5.75 -16.76
C GLN A 50 4.30 5.14 -15.36
N LEU A 51 3.55 4.06 -15.20
CA LEU A 51 3.52 3.26 -13.99
C LEU A 51 4.27 1.96 -14.24
N ALA A 52 5.08 1.55 -13.28
CA ALA A 52 5.75 0.25 -13.29
C ALA A 52 5.54 -0.46 -11.95
N GLY A 53 5.57 -1.78 -11.99
CA GLY A 53 5.34 -2.59 -10.80
C GLY A 53 5.49 -4.08 -11.03
N GLU A 54 4.97 -4.83 -10.07
CA GLU A 54 5.06 -6.28 -10.02
C GLU A 54 3.68 -6.92 -9.95
N ALA A 55 3.58 -8.13 -10.49
CA ALA A 55 2.40 -8.98 -10.55
C ALA A 55 2.85 -10.44 -10.65
N ALA A 56 1.92 -11.38 -10.62
CA ALA A 56 2.26 -12.76 -10.95
C ALA A 56 2.82 -12.85 -12.39
N PRO A 57 3.82 -13.72 -12.65
CA PRO A 57 4.36 -13.93 -13.98
C PRO A 57 3.28 -14.13 -15.04
N ARG A 58 3.40 -13.41 -16.16
CA ARG A 58 2.47 -13.49 -17.30
C ARG A 58 1.02 -13.12 -16.99
N ALA A 59 0.72 -12.54 -15.82
CA ALA A 59 -0.62 -12.07 -15.46
C ALA A 59 -1.07 -10.93 -16.37
N GLU A 60 -2.37 -10.85 -16.62
CA GLU A 60 -2.98 -9.65 -17.20
C GLU A 60 -3.22 -8.64 -16.07
N VAL A 61 -2.47 -7.53 -16.09
CA VAL A 61 -2.59 -6.43 -15.15
C VAL A 61 -3.55 -5.40 -15.72
N ARG A 62 -4.55 -5.00 -14.92
CA ARG A 62 -5.59 -4.06 -15.30
C ARG A 62 -5.61 -2.87 -14.35
N LEU A 63 -5.50 -1.67 -14.93
CA LEU A 63 -5.66 -0.39 -14.25
C LEU A 63 -6.97 0.25 -14.72
N ALA A 64 -7.93 0.45 -13.82
CA ALA A 64 -9.29 0.83 -14.18
C ALA A 64 -9.76 2.11 -13.49
N SER A 65 -10.36 3.01 -14.25
CA SER A 65 -11.02 4.20 -13.70
C SER A 65 -12.39 3.84 -13.10
N PRO A 66 -12.92 4.69 -12.20
CA PRO A 66 -14.29 4.56 -11.71
C PRO A 66 -15.36 4.65 -12.80
N THR A 67 -15.05 5.27 -13.94
CA THR A 67 -15.98 5.41 -15.08
C THR A 67 -16.00 4.18 -15.99
N GLY A 68 -15.21 3.15 -15.68
CA GLY A 68 -15.18 1.87 -16.41
C GLY A 68 -14.08 1.77 -17.47
N GLU A 69 -13.43 2.88 -17.83
CA GLU A 69 -12.25 2.87 -18.71
C GLU A 69 -11.12 2.07 -18.06
N ALA A 70 -10.39 1.28 -18.85
CA ALA A 70 -9.29 0.50 -18.32
C ALA A 70 -8.14 0.34 -19.32
N LEU A 71 -6.93 0.34 -18.78
CA LEU A 71 -5.72 -0.05 -19.49
C LEU A 71 -5.32 -1.44 -19.02
N GLN A 72 -4.86 -2.27 -19.95
CA GLN A 72 -4.46 -3.64 -19.68
C GLN A 72 -3.11 -3.93 -20.32
N VAL A 73 -2.23 -4.60 -19.57
CA VAL A 73 -0.93 -5.06 -20.04
C VAL A 73 -0.66 -6.44 -19.49
N LYS A 74 0.24 -7.18 -20.13
CA LYS A 74 0.71 -8.46 -19.62
C LYS A 74 2.03 -8.26 -18.88
N ALA A 75 2.14 -8.79 -17.67
CA ALA A 75 3.40 -8.88 -16.98
C ALA A 75 4.37 -9.81 -17.74
N ASP A 76 5.67 -9.56 -17.63
CA ASP A 76 6.70 -10.41 -18.22
C ASP A 76 6.84 -11.76 -17.47
N ALA A 77 7.84 -12.56 -17.86
CA ALA A 77 8.11 -13.85 -17.22
C ALA A 77 8.59 -13.72 -15.77
N GLU A 78 9.13 -12.55 -15.41
CA GLU A 78 9.57 -12.21 -14.05
C GLU A 78 8.46 -11.50 -13.25
N GLY A 79 7.29 -11.25 -13.85
CA GLY A 79 6.17 -10.58 -13.18
C GLY A 79 6.22 -9.05 -13.23
N ARG A 80 7.19 -8.45 -13.94
CA ARG A 80 7.28 -6.99 -14.09
C ARG A 80 6.31 -6.51 -15.14
N TRP A 81 5.73 -5.34 -14.93
CA TRP A 81 4.82 -4.72 -15.88
C TRP A 81 5.04 -3.21 -15.96
N ARG A 82 4.62 -2.63 -17.09
CA ARG A 82 4.63 -1.18 -17.31
C ARG A 82 3.38 -0.75 -18.06
N ILE A 83 2.74 0.34 -17.62
CA ILE A 83 1.59 0.98 -18.27
C ILE A 83 1.93 2.44 -18.54
N VAL A 84 1.74 2.89 -19.78
CA VAL A 84 1.77 4.30 -20.15
C VAL A 84 0.36 4.85 -20.09
N LEU A 85 0.16 5.90 -19.31
CA LEU A 85 -1.13 6.57 -19.17
C LEU A 85 -1.26 7.65 -20.26
N PRO A 86 -2.40 7.72 -20.97
CA PRO A 86 -2.72 8.86 -21.81
C PRO A 86 -2.64 10.16 -21.00
N PRO A 87 -2.15 11.29 -21.55
CA PRO A 87 -2.19 12.58 -20.86
C PRO A 87 -3.59 12.93 -20.37
N ALA A 88 -3.67 13.62 -19.23
CA ALA A 88 -4.92 14.10 -18.68
C ALA A 88 -4.74 15.50 -18.11
N GLY A 89 -5.79 16.32 -18.15
CA GLY A 89 -5.77 17.68 -17.57
C GLY A 89 -6.10 17.74 -16.08
N ARG A 90 -6.48 16.60 -15.47
CA ARG A 90 -6.84 16.50 -14.05
C ARG A 90 -6.30 15.20 -13.43
N PRO A 91 -6.08 15.18 -12.10
CA PRO A 91 -5.78 13.94 -11.39
C PRO A 91 -6.82 12.85 -11.65
N ARG A 92 -6.34 11.61 -11.80
CA ARG A 92 -7.18 10.43 -11.99
C ARG A 92 -6.88 9.40 -10.92
N ILE A 93 -7.93 8.73 -10.46
CA ILE A 93 -7.87 7.62 -9.51
C ILE A 93 -8.16 6.31 -10.24
N PHE A 94 -7.49 5.24 -9.85
CA PHE A 94 -7.60 3.93 -10.47
C PHE A 94 -7.63 2.80 -9.44
N GLY A 95 -8.43 1.78 -9.71
CA GLY A 95 -8.27 0.46 -9.10
C GLY A 95 -7.24 -0.36 -9.87
N LEU A 96 -6.36 -1.07 -9.16
CA LEU A 96 -5.38 -1.99 -9.74
C LEU A 96 -5.81 -3.44 -9.46
N SER A 97 -5.79 -4.28 -10.48
CA SER A 97 -6.09 -5.70 -10.37
C SER A 97 -5.25 -6.51 -11.33
N MET A 98 -5.16 -7.82 -11.12
CA MET A 98 -4.57 -8.72 -12.11
C MET A 98 -5.38 -10.00 -12.24
N ARG A 99 -5.14 -10.71 -13.36
CA ARG A 99 -5.76 -12.00 -13.67
C ARG A 99 -4.72 -13.02 -14.14
N VAL A 100 -4.81 -14.24 -13.61
CA VAL A 100 -4.04 -15.42 -14.04
C VAL A 100 -5.03 -16.55 -14.31
N GLY A 101 -5.20 -16.92 -15.59
CA GLY A 101 -6.30 -17.81 -15.99
C GLY A 101 -7.65 -17.20 -15.59
N GLU A 102 -8.46 -17.95 -14.85
CA GLU A 102 -9.76 -17.49 -14.32
C GLU A 102 -9.66 -16.75 -12.98
N ARG A 103 -8.49 -16.77 -12.33
CA ARG A 103 -8.31 -16.19 -11.01
C ARG A 103 -8.02 -14.70 -11.12
N ARG A 104 -8.79 -13.88 -10.41
CA ARG A 104 -8.57 -12.43 -10.28
C ARG A 104 -8.21 -12.07 -8.84
N THR A 105 -7.30 -11.13 -8.69
CA THR A 105 -7.01 -10.48 -7.40
C THR A 105 -6.92 -8.98 -7.59
N GLN A 106 -7.24 -8.23 -6.53
CA GLN A 106 -7.30 -6.78 -6.53
C GLN A 106 -6.34 -6.21 -5.50
N ALA A 107 -5.58 -5.20 -5.89
CA ALA A 107 -4.73 -4.47 -4.98
C ALA A 107 -5.58 -3.68 -3.97
N PRO A 108 -5.14 -3.57 -2.71
CA PRO A 108 -5.81 -2.70 -1.75
C PRO A 108 -5.63 -1.23 -2.12
N GLY A 109 -6.66 -0.42 -1.86
CA GLY A 109 -6.62 1.02 -2.08
C GLY A 109 -6.70 1.43 -3.56
N TYR A 110 -6.20 2.62 -3.87
CA TYR A 110 -6.28 3.21 -5.20
C TYR A 110 -4.98 3.87 -5.63
N VAL A 111 -4.69 3.83 -6.92
CA VAL A 111 -3.56 4.57 -7.51
C VAL A 111 -4.09 5.92 -7.98
N VAL A 112 -3.48 7.01 -7.56
CA VAL A 112 -3.73 8.35 -8.09
C VAL A 112 -2.56 8.81 -8.93
N VAL A 113 -2.84 9.43 -10.07
CA VAL A 113 -1.82 10.03 -10.95
C VAL A 113 -2.31 11.40 -11.41
N ALA A 114 -1.49 12.41 -11.17
CA ALA A 114 -1.75 13.81 -11.51
C ALA A 114 -1.02 14.22 -12.80
N PRO A 115 -1.50 15.27 -13.52
CA PRO A 115 -0.89 15.74 -14.77
C PRO A 115 0.57 16.18 -14.63
N ASN A 116 0.96 16.66 -13.45
CA ASN A 116 2.32 17.10 -13.13
C ASN A 116 3.26 15.94 -12.73
N GLY A 117 2.81 14.69 -12.83
CA GLY A 117 3.61 13.52 -12.48
C GLY A 117 3.49 13.08 -11.02
N GLN A 118 2.84 13.87 -10.15
CA GLN A 118 2.59 13.41 -8.78
C GLN A 118 1.74 12.14 -8.79
N ALA A 119 2.17 11.13 -8.05
CA ALA A 119 1.45 9.86 -8.00
C ALA A 119 1.57 9.20 -6.63
N ALA A 120 0.50 8.56 -6.19
CA ALA A 120 0.49 7.86 -4.92
C ALA A 120 -0.41 6.63 -4.94
N LEU A 121 -0.10 5.68 -4.06
CA LEU A 121 -1.04 4.65 -3.61
C LEU A 121 -1.79 5.19 -2.41
N LEU A 122 -3.08 5.47 -2.56
CA LEU A 122 -4.00 5.90 -1.51
C LEU A 122 -4.44 4.67 -0.70
N ARG A 123 -4.26 4.73 0.62
CA ARG A 123 -4.53 3.62 1.54
C ARG A 123 -5.31 4.12 2.75
N ALA A 124 -6.49 3.55 2.96
CA ALA A 124 -7.37 3.99 4.03
C ALA A 124 -6.76 3.65 5.39
N GLY A 125 -6.63 4.64 6.28
CA GLY A 125 -6.12 4.45 7.65
C GLY A 125 -4.62 4.15 7.81
N VAL A 126 -3.90 3.78 6.74
CA VAL A 126 -2.45 3.45 6.79
C VAL A 126 -1.58 4.58 6.22
N GLY A 127 -2.19 5.57 5.59
CA GLY A 127 -1.49 6.70 4.96
C GLY A 127 -1.06 6.38 3.52
N ALA A 128 -1.09 7.37 2.64
CA ALA A 128 -0.72 7.25 1.25
C ALA A 128 0.77 6.95 1.06
N GLN A 129 1.13 6.39 -0.08
CA GLN A 129 2.53 6.13 -0.42
C GLN A 129 2.84 6.79 -1.76
N ARG A 130 3.80 7.72 -1.75
CA ARG A 130 4.27 8.35 -2.99
C ARG A 130 4.99 7.34 -3.87
N LEU A 131 4.68 7.39 -5.17
CA LEU A 131 5.21 6.51 -6.21
C LEU A 131 6.24 7.25 -7.10
N ASP A 132 6.27 8.57 -7.04
CA ASP A 132 7.00 9.47 -7.94
C ASP A 132 8.28 10.08 -7.32
N GLN A 133 8.75 9.54 -6.19
CA GLN A 133 9.72 10.27 -5.35
C GLN A 133 10.92 9.45 -4.87
N PRO A 134 12.09 10.11 -4.68
CA PRO A 134 13.32 9.46 -4.26
C PRO A 134 13.36 9.12 -2.76
N SER A 135 14.28 8.25 -2.40
CA SER A 135 14.59 7.75 -1.05
C SER A 135 15.43 8.75 -0.22
N ARG A 136 14.82 9.86 0.19
CA ARG A 136 15.41 10.82 1.16
C ARG A 136 14.40 11.20 2.25
N LEU A 137 14.84 11.82 3.35
CA LEU A 137 13.92 12.32 4.40
C LEU A 137 12.92 13.32 3.82
N ARG A 138 11.62 13.06 4.00
CA ARG A 138 10.52 13.86 3.43
C ARG A 138 9.16 13.42 3.96
N ILE A 139 8.29 14.40 4.18
CA ILE A 139 6.85 14.17 4.31
C ILE A 139 6.29 14.01 2.89
N GLY A 140 5.86 12.79 2.57
CA GLY A 140 5.33 12.42 1.25
C GLY A 140 3.84 12.64 1.10
N ALA A 141 3.08 12.42 2.18
CA ALA A 141 1.67 12.73 2.24
C ALA A 141 1.19 13.01 3.67
N VAL A 142 0.08 13.74 3.77
CA VAL A 142 -0.71 13.93 4.99
C VAL A 142 -2.10 13.42 4.70
N ASP A 143 -2.50 12.35 5.37
CA ASP A 143 -3.84 11.80 5.28
C ASP A 143 -4.64 12.19 6.52
N PHE A 144 -5.91 12.56 6.35
CA PHE A 144 -6.76 12.89 7.48
C PHE A 144 -8.25 12.65 7.19
N ASP A 145 -9.02 12.46 8.25
CA ASP A 145 -10.46 12.31 8.19
C ASP A 145 -11.20 13.46 8.89
N GLY A 146 -12.54 13.44 8.80
CA GLY A 146 -13.38 14.44 9.44
C GLY A 146 -13.45 14.36 10.97
N GLN A 147 -12.80 13.38 11.60
CA GLN A 147 -12.77 13.14 13.05
C GLN A 147 -11.43 13.54 13.70
N GLY A 148 -10.47 13.99 12.89
CA GLY A 148 -9.16 14.44 13.37
C GLY A 148 -8.11 13.32 13.46
N ALA A 149 -8.39 12.12 12.93
CA ALA A 149 -7.35 11.14 12.71
C ALA A 149 -6.45 11.63 11.57
N THR A 150 -5.14 11.71 11.81
CA THR A 150 -4.15 12.10 10.80
C THR A 150 -3.07 11.03 10.68
N VAL A 151 -2.54 10.83 9.49
CA VAL A 151 -1.38 9.98 9.22
C VAL A 151 -0.36 10.76 8.40
N LEU A 152 0.85 10.89 8.93
CA LEU A 152 2.00 11.39 8.17
C LEU A 152 2.73 10.21 7.56
N SER A 153 2.94 10.25 6.25
CA SER A 153 3.67 9.19 5.54
C SER A 153 4.77 9.79 4.68
N GLY A 154 5.83 9.04 4.46
CA GLY A 154 6.99 9.58 3.75
C GLY A 154 8.15 8.60 3.59
N ARG A 155 9.34 9.18 3.42
CA ARG A 155 10.61 8.45 3.35
C ARG A 155 11.59 9.04 4.35
N ALA A 156 12.50 8.21 4.83
CA ALA A 156 13.68 8.54 5.63
C ALA A 156 14.77 7.49 5.35
N PRO A 157 16.00 7.63 5.88
CA PRO A 157 16.95 6.52 5.85
C PRO A 157 16.33 5.25 6.45
N PRO A 158 16.63 4.06 5.90
CA PRO A 158 16.16 2.79 6.44
C PRO A 158 16.37 2.69 7.95
N ASN A 159 15.37 2.18 8.67
CA ASN A 159 15.40 1.99 10.12
C ASN A 159 15.59 3.26 10.98
N ALA A 160 15.57 4.46 10.39
CA ALA A 160 15.82 5.71 11.10
C ALA A 160 14.71 6.04 12.12
N LEU A 161 15.12 6.60 13.26
CA LEU A 161 14.19 7.16 14.25
C LEU A 161 13.71 8.54 13.78
N LEU A 162 12.44 8.81 14.03
CA LEU A 162 11.73 10.01 13.59
C LEU A 162 11.07 10.66 14.80
N ALA A 163 11.35 11.94 15.04
CA ALA A 163 10.60 12.75 15.99
C ALA A 163 9.60 13.62 15.22
N VAL A 164 8.32 13.52 15.56
CA VAL A 164 7.25 14.33 14.95
C VAL A 164 6.86 15.46 15.88
N ARG A 165 6.79 16.67 15.33
CA ARG A 165 6.24 17.85 16.00
C ARG A 165 5.06 18.41 15.23
N VAL A 166 4.10 18.93 15.98
CA VAL A 166 2.94 19.68 15.47
C VAL A 166 2.96 21.06 16.14
N ASP A 167 2.94 22.10 15.33
CA ASP A 167 2.96 23.50 15.78
C ASP A 167 4.11 23.79 16.78
N GLY A 168 5.28 23.19 16.50
CA GLY A 168 6.50 23.33 17.30
C GLY A 168 6.57 22.46 18.56
N ARG A 169 5.51 21.74 18.90
CA ARG A 169 5.46 20.86 20.07
C ARG A 169 5.67 19.41 19.67
N HIS A 170 6.45 18.65 20.44
CA HIS A 170 6.56 17.21 20.24
C HIS A 170 5.19 16.55 20.33
N ALA A 171 4.88 15.71 19.35
CA ALA A 171 3.59 15.02 19.23
C ALA A 171 3.76 13.52 19.44
N THR A 172 4.71 12.89 18.73
CA THR A 172 5.02 11.46 18.84
C THR A 172 6.37 11.16 18.20
N ASP A 173 6.89 9.97 18.46
CA ASP A 173 8.02 9.41 17.73
C ASP A 173 7.53 8.32 16.76
N GLY A 174 8.39 7.96 15.81
CA GLY A 174 8.17 6.89 14.86
C GLY A 174 9.48 6.35 14.32
N ARG A 175 9.38 5.38 13.41
CA ARG A 175 10.54 4.75 12.77
C ARG A 175 10.23 4.46 11.31
N ALA A 176 11.22 4.65 10.45
CA ALA A 176 11.14 4.16 9.09
C ALA A 176 11.41 2.64 9.04
N ASP A 177 10.76 1.95 8.10
CA ASP A 177 10.98 0.54 7.81
C ASP A 177 12.33 0.30 7.10
N GLU A 178 12.58 -0.96 6.73
CA GLU A 178 13.81 -1.39 6.05
C GLU A 178 13.94 -0.80 4.65
N GLU A 179 12.82 -0.46 4.00
CA GLU A 179 12.78 0.25 2.72
C GLU A 179 12.82 1.79 2.89
N GLY A 180 12.94 2.27 4.13
CA GLY A 180 12.98 3.68 4.47
C GLY A 180 11.64 4.39 4.33
N ARG A 181 10.51 3.69 4.33
CA ARG A 181 9.16 4.29 4.38
C ARG A 181 8.74 4.46 5.83
N TYR A 182 7.95 5.49 6.11
CA TYR A 182 7.29 5.60 7.40
C TYR A 182 5.83 5.94 7.22
N SER A 183 5.03 5.55 8.21
CA SER A 183 3.65 5.95 8.38
C SER A 183 3.38 6.11 9.88
N ILE A 184 3.04 7.33 10.30
CA ILE A 184 2.89 7.70 11.70
C ILE A 184 1.49 8.30 11.88
N ALA A 185 0.65 7.58 12.62
CA ALA A 185 -0.68 8.04 12.99
C ALA A 185 -0.60 8.95 14.21
N LEU A 186 -1.34 10.06 14.18
CA LEU A 186 -1.45 11.01 15.28
C LEU A 186 -2.79 11.75 15.23
N PRO A 187 -3.45 11.99 16.38
CA PRO A 187 -4.62 12.85 16.40
C PRO A 187 -4.19 14.29 16.16
N THR A 188 -4.84 14.97 15.21
CA THR A 188 -4.57 16.38 14.92
C THR A 188 -5.89 17.14 14.75
N PRO A 189 -6.13 18.22 15.53
CA PRO A 189 -7.32 19.04 15.37
C PRO A 189 -7.35 19.73 14.00
N ALA A 190 -8.56 19.95 13.48
CA ALA A 190 -8.79 20.67 12.23
C ALA A 190 -8.16 22.08 12.21
N GLY A 191 -7.99 22.62 11.00
CA GLY A 191 -7.40 23.93 10.72
C GLY A 191 -5.93 23.87 10.30
N ARG A 192 -5.31 25.05 10.18
CA ARG A 192 -3.91 25.18 9.76
C ARG A 192 -2.96 24.57 10.78
N ARG A 193 -2.06 23.69 10.32
CA ARG A 193 -1.06 22.97 11.13
C ARG A 193 0.29 23.03 10.47
N ARG A 194 1.34 23.16 11.28
CA ARG A 194 2.74 22.98 10.88
C ARG A 194 3.23 21.63 11.40
N PHE A 195 3.44 20.69 10.48
CA PHE A 195 4.10 19.43 10.76
C PHE A 195 5.60 19.56 10.59
N GLU A 196 6.35 18.92 11.48
CA GLU A 196 7.79 18.77 11.37
C GLU A 196 8.18 17.32 11.66
N VAL A 197 8.91 16.69 10.75
CA VAL A 197 9.52 15.37 10.95
C VAL A 197 11.02 15.55 10.99
N VAL A 198 11.64 15.15 12.10
CA VAL A 198 13.07 15.29 12.34
C VAL A 198 13.73 13.92 12.41
N SER A 199 14.85 13.76 11.72
CA SER A 199 15.70 12.57 11.75
C SER A 199 17.16 13.00 11.59
N ASP A 200 18.05 12.51 12.46
CA ASP A 200 19.50 12.79 12.43
C ASP A 200 19.86 14.28 12.25
N GLY A 201 19.12 15.16 12.94
CA GLY A 201 19.32 16.61 12.88
C GLY A 201 18.77 17.31 11.63
N VAL A 202 18.24 16.56 10.65
CA VAL A 202 17.54 17.11 9.49
C VAL A 202 16.05 17.19 9.78
N ALA A 203 15.46 18.36 9.53
CA ALA A 203 14.03 18.58 9.67
C ALA A 203 13.35 18.72 8.29
N GLN A 204 12.16 18.14 8.18
CA GLN A 204 11.22 18.40 7.08
C GLN A 204 9.99 19.06 7.65
N THR A 205 9.66 20.24 7.12
CA THR A 205 8.51 21.03 7.56
C THR A 205 7.46 21.07 6.47
N LEU A 206 6.20 20.96 6.87
CA LEU A 206 5.06 21.11 5.98
C LEU A 206 3.94 21.86 6.71
N GLU A 207 3.40 22.89 6.08
CA GLU A 207 2.18 23.55 6.53
C GLU A 207 1.00 23.13 5.67
N VAL A 208 -0.09 22.72 6.32
CA VAL A 208 -1.34 22.30 5.65
C VAL A 208 -2.55 22.80 6.40
N ASP A 209 -3.67 22.94 5.70
CA ASP A 209 -4.97 23.18 6.31
C ASP A 209 -5.76 21.87 6.37
N LEU A 210 -6.04 21.40 7.58
CA LEU A 210 -6.81 20.18 7.82
C LEU A 210 -8.30 20.53 7.87
N ALA A 211 -8.90 20.69 6.69
CA ALA A 211 -10.31 21.03 6.55
C ALA A 211 -11.14 19.79 6.20
N ARG A 212 -12.28 19.58 6.87
CA ARG A 212 -13.19 18.47 6.55
C ARG A 212 -13.58 18.53 5.07
N ALA A 213 -13.37 17.42 4.36
CA ALA A 213 -13.82 17.28 2.99
C ALA A 213 -15.35 17.47 2.87
N PRO A 214 -15.84 18.32 1.96
CA PRO A 214 -17.24 18.27 1.54
C PRO A 214 -17.62 16.90 0.96
N PRO A 215 -18.91 16.53 0.98
CA PRO A 215 -19.39 15.31 0.35
C PRO A 215 -18.95 15.19 -1.11
N LEU A 216 -18.67 13.95 -1.55
CA LEU A 216 -18.28 13.66 -2.92
C LEU A 216 -19.54 13.38 -3.75
N ALA A 217 -19.98 14.37 -4.52
CA ALA A 217 -21.20 14.27 -5.35
C ALA A 217 -20.93 13.78 -6.78
N GLU A 218 -19.74 14.05 -7.34
CA GLU A 218 -19.42 13.84 -8.77
C GLU A 218 -18.53 12.61 -9.03
N GLY A 219 -18.41 11.71 -8.05
CA GLY A 219 -17.60 10.50 -8.15
C GLY A 219 -16.68 10.29 -6.95
N PRO A 220 -15.78 9.29 -7.00
CA PRO A 220 -15.02 8.87 -5.83
C PRO A 220 -13.77 9.71 -5.56
N LEU A 221 -13.52 10.77 -6.34
CA LEU A 221 -12.38 11.67 -6.16
C LEU A 221 -12.78 13.12 -6.46
N ARG A 222 -12.49 14.02 -5.52
CA ARG A 222 -12.31 15.45 -5.77
C ARG A 222 -10.83 15.78 -5.61
N SER A 223 -10.31 16.65 -6.46
CA SER A 223 -8.90 17.05 -6.41
C SER A 223 -8.74 18.55 -6.58
N GLN A 224 -7.82 19.15 -5.84
CA GLN A 224 -7.49 20.57 -5.93
C GLN A 224 -5.98 20.78 -5.79
N PHE A 225 -5.38 21.50 -6.73
CA PHE A 225 -4.01 21.99 -6.56
C PHE A 225 -4.02 23.23 -5.68
N SER A 226 -3.06 23.31 -4.77
CA SER A 226 -2.89 24.40 -3.81
C SER A 226 -1.40 24.69 -3.59
N PRO A 227 -1.03 25.80 -2.93
CA PRO A 227 0.38 26.06 -2.58
C PRO A 227 1.03 24.99 -1.70
N SER A 228 0.25 24.27 -0.87
CA SER A 228 0.74 23.17 -0.03
C SER A 228 0.85 21.83 -0.77
N GLY A 229 0.43 21.77 -2.03
CA GLY A 229 0.48 20.59 -2.89
C GLY A 229 -0.89 20.21 -3.46
N LEU A 230 -1.01 18.95 -3.86
CA LEU A 230 -2.24 18.38 -4.40
C LEU A 230 -3.10 17.82 -3.26
N GLN A 231 -4.27 18.41 -3.04
CA GLN A 231 -5.29 17.86 -2.15
C GLN A 231 -6.21 16.91 -2.93
N LEU A 232 -6.47 15.75 -2.33
CA LEU A 232 -7.32 14.69 -2.85
C LEU A 232 -8.32 14.33 -1.77
N ASP A 233 -9.61 14.44 -2.07
CA ASP A 233 -10.68 13.94 -1.21
C ASP A 233 -11.31 12.76 -1.92
N TRP A 234 -11.26 11.58 -1.30
CA TRP A 234 -11.55 10.33 -1.99
C TRP A 234 -12.40 9.39 -1.16
N LEU A 235 -13.25 8.62 -1.85
CA LEU A 235 -14.10 7.61 -1.24
C LEU A 235 -13.25 6.38 -0.93
N THR A 236 -13.16 6.02 0.35
CA THR A 236 -12.46 4.81 0.79
C THR A 236 -13.26 3.56 0.41
N PRO A 237 -12.62 2.38 0.29
CA PRO A 237 -13.33 1.12 0.08
C PRO A 237 -14.39 0.80 1.15
N GLY A 238 -14.24 1.36 2.36
CA GLY A 238 -15.21 1.23 3.46
C GLY A 238 -16.38 2.23 3.42
N GLY A 239 -16.46 3.10 2.40
CA GLY A 239 -17.56 4.06 2.21
C GLY A 239 -17.39 5.41 2.91
N GLY A 240 -16.33 5.62 3.70
CA GLY A 240 -15.99 6.93 4.28
C GLY A 240 -15.20 7.81 3.30
N VAL A 241 -15.16 9.13 3.55
CA VAL A 241 -14.30 10.06 2.80
C VAL A 241 -13.01 10.30 3.57
N GLN A 242 -11.87 10.18 2.90
CA GLN A 242 -10.55 10.53 3.41
C GLN A 242 -9.96 11.65 2.55
N SER A 243 -9.24 12.57 3.20
CA SER A 243 -8.45 13.59 2.54
C SER A 243 -6.97 13.19 2.55
N THR A 244 -6.27 13.46 1.46
CA THR A 244 -4.83 13.24 1.31
C THR A 244 -4.21 14.47 0.66
N ILE A 245 -3.22 15.07 1.29
CA ILE A 245 -2.39 16.13 0.71
C ILE A 245 -1.07 15.52 0.26
N LEU A 246 -0.72 15.69 -1.01
CA LEU A 246 0.57 15.33 -1.59
C LEU A 246 1.40 16.61 -1.80
N PRO A 247 2.41 16.89 -0.95
CA PRO A 247 3.27 18.06 -1.11
C PRO A 247 4.00 18.06 -2.45
N GLY A 248 4.29 19.27 -2.95
CA GLY A 248 5.09 19.49 -4.17
C GLY A 248 6.48 18.88 -4.10
#